data_AF-C9MXN5-F1
#
_entry.id   AF-C9MXN5-F1
#
_cell.length_a   1.000
_cell.length_b   1.000
_cell.length_c   1.000
_cell.angle_alpha   90.00
_cell.angle_beta   90.00
_cell.angle_gamma   90.00
#
_symmetry.space_group_name_H-M   'P 1'
#
loop_
_entity.id
_entity.type
_entity.pdbx_description
1 polymer ?
#
loop_
_entity_poly.entity_id
_entity_poly.type
_entity_poly.pdbx_seq_one_letter_code
_entity_poly.pdbx_strand_id
1 'polypeptide(L)'
;MPILRGERVLKEVELFFLPIKNVLMLQDEIIQNSRDILNLSNELPEVALNYCVREIMVNEIIKNNGIEGVHTTKKDVYDSMNSNKKYRFSGIIKKYKQITENKIEKINSAEEIRKIYDEVFSEKIMINPKNQLDGKLFRKGLVYVTDSSMKNVHLGDSNEDLILKHIQNLIIFMNKKDINFLLKACITHYYFEYIHPFYDGNGRFGRLIFSMYLARKLDVFTGLSLSYSIFSEKEKYSKLFLNTSKPKNFGEITFFLIGIMELIKKGQESIIKMLMDRIEKLKYSKDYLDKLDLDNLRKNILFVYIQNYIFSDFPLEDRQLAEIIKVSMPTLKKI
;
A
#
# COMPACT_ATOMS: atom_id res chain seq x y z
N MET A 1 -26.10 4.09 7.00
CA MET A 1 -26.97 3.25 7.87
C MET A 1 -26.11 2.43 8.83
N PRO A 2 -26.20 2.60 10.14
CA PRO A 2 -25.44 1.77 11.07
C PRO A 2 -25.74 0.27 10.92
N ILE A 3 -24.84 -0.58 11.40
CA ILE A 3 -24.92 -2.03 11.30
C ILE A 3 -25.20 -2.65 12.66
N LEU A 4 -26.28 -3.42 12.76
CA LEU A 4 -26.60 -4.21 13.94
C LEU A 4 -26.64 -5.69 13.55
N ARG A 5 -25.80 -6.52 14.19
CA ARG A 5 -25.73 -7.97 13.94
C ARG A 5 -25.48 -8.33 12.46
N GLY A 6 -24.70 -7.51 11.75
CA GLY A 6 -24.37 -7.71 10.34
C GLY A 6 -25.39 -7.13 9.35
N GLU A 7 -26.52 -6.59 9.82
CA GLU A 7 -27.55 -6.00 8.97
C GLU A 7 -27.62 -4.47 9.09
N ARG A 8 -28.06 -3.79 8.04
CA ARG A 8 -28.22 -2.33 8.03
C ARG A 8 -29.51 -1.93 8.74
N VAL A 9 -29.39 -0.97 9.65
CA VAL A 9 -30.54 -0.35 10.32
C VAL A 9 -31.04 0.83 9.48
N LEU A 10 -32.36 0.93 9.28
CA LEU A 10 -33.01 1.93 8.42
C LEU A 10 -32.71 3.40 8.77
N LYS A 11 -32.31 3.69 10.01
CA LYS A 11 -31.98 5.04 10.44
C LYS A 11 -30.66 5.50 9.81
N GLU A 12 -30.73 6.49 8.93
CA GLU A 12 -29.56 7.17 8.41
C GLU A 12 -28.94 8.08 9.48
N VAL A 13 -27.62 8.13 9.48
CA VAL A 13 -26.83 8.96 10.39
C VAL A 13 -25.69 9.55 9.58
N GLU A 14 -25.49 10.85 9.71
CA GLU A 14 -24.37 11.55 9.08
C GLU A 14 -23.08 11.27 9.85
N LEU A 15 -21.98 11.06 9.12
CA LEU A 15 -20.67 10.91 9.74
C LEU A 15 -20.15 12.27 10.19
N PHE A 16 -19.67 12.35 11.42
CA PHE A 16 -19.01 13.53 11.95
C PHE A 16 -17.72 13.15 12.65
N PHE A 17 -16.78 14.10 12.72
CA PHE A 17 -15.56 13.95 13.51
C PHE A 17 -15.33 15.21 14.35
N LEU A 18 -14.60 15.04 15.45
CA LEU A 18 -14.20 16.10 16.35
C LEU A 18 -12.72 16.43 16.09
N PRO A 19 -12.37 17.70 15.79
CA PRO A 19 -10.98 18.13 15.55
C PRO A 19 -10.22 18.29 16.88
N ILE A 20 -10.07 17.18 17.61
CA ILE A 20 -9.39 17.16 18.91
C ILE A 20 -7.87 17.21 18.72
N LYS A 21 -7.16 17.67 19.76
CA LYS A 21 -5.68 17.82 19.76
C LYS A 21 -4.96 16.59 19.20
N ASN A 22 -5.39 15.38 19.58
CA ASN A 22 -4.75 14.15 19.14
C ASN A 22 -4.81 13.96 17.61
N VAL A 23 -5.93 14.29 16.98
CA VAL A 23 -6.08 14.22 15.52
C VAL A 23 -5.11 15.18 14.83
N LEU A 24 -5.02 16.42 15.32
CA LEU A 24 -4.11 17.44 14.78
C LEU A 24 -2.64 17.02 14.93
N MET A 25 -2.26 16.55 16.11
CA MET A 25 -0.90 16.05 16.37
C MET A 25 -0.52 14.89 15.46
N LEU A 26 -1.41 13.91 15.27
CA LEU A 26 -1.16 12.78 14.36
C LEU A 26 -0.99 13.23 12.91
N GLN A 27 -1.75 14.23 12.46
CA GLN A 27 -1.58 14.78 11.11
C GLN A 27 -0.20 15.42 10.93
N ASP A 28 0.23 16.22 11.91
CA ASP A 28 1.54 16.88 11.89
C ASP A 28 2.68 15.86 11.93
N GLU A 29 2.59 14.85 12.80
CA GLU A 29 3.57 13.77 12.90
C GLU A 29 3.69 12.97 11.58
N ILE A 30 2.57 12.64 10.93
CA ILE A 30 2.59 11.93 9.64
C ILE A 30 3.27 12.76 8.55
N ILE A 31 3.00 14.07 8.53
CA ILE A 31 3.62 14.99 7.58
C ILE A 31 5.12 15.13 7.87
N GLN A 32 5.50 15.22 9.14
CA GLN A 32 6.91 15.31 9.53
C GLN A 32 7.66 14.03 9.19
N ASN A 33 7.11 12.86 9.53
CA ASN A 33 7.69 11.57 9.18
C ASN A 33 7.87 11.42 7.66
N SER A 34 6.91 11.89 6.85
CA SER A 34 7.05 11.89 5.39
C SER A 34 8.25 12.72 4.92
N ARG A 35 8.48 13.90 5.52
CA ARG A 35 9.67 14.71 5.24
C ARG A 35 10.96 14.00 5.66
N ASP A 36 10.97 13.38 6.84
CA ASP A 36 12.14 12.66 7.35
C ASP A 36 12.47 11.45 6.47
N ILE A 37 11.46 10.71 6.02
CA ILE A 37 11.60 9.64 5.02
C ILE A 37 12.26 10.17 3.74
N LEU A 38 11.77 11.29 3.19
CA LEU A 38 12.34 11.88 1.98
C LEU A 38 13.79 12.31 2.19
N ASN A 39 14.10 12.95 3.32
CA ASN A 39 15.46 13.36 3.68
C ASN A 39 16.41 12.16 3.77
N LEU A 40 16.03 11.11 4.50
CA LEU A 40 16.80 9.87 4.61
C LEU A 40 16.97 9.18 3.24
N SER A 41 15.91 9.15 2.43
CA SER A 41 15.95 8.53 1.11
C SER A 41 16.94 9.21 0.17
N ASN A 42 17.15 10.52 0.32
CA ASN A 42 18.12 11.31 -0.46
C ASN A 42 19.58 11.05 -0.05
N GLU A 43 19.84 10.42 1.11
CA GLU A 43 21.19 10.01 1.51
C GLU A 43 21.65 8.73 0.80
N LEU A 44 20.72 7.94 0.25
CA LEU A 44 21.03 6.70 -0.44
C LEU A 44 21.34 6.94 -1.93
N PRO A 45 22.32 6.22 -2.51
CA PRO A 45 22.51 6.18 -3.95
C PRO A 45 21.25 5.69 -4.67
N GLU A 46 21.01 6.17 -5.90
CA GLU A 46 19.80 5.86 -6.67
C GLU A 46 19.52 4.35 -6.81
N VAL A 47 20.57 3.54 -7.01
CA VAL A 47 20.43 2.07 -7.10
C VAL A 47 19.91 1.47 -5.79
N ALA A 48 20.45 1.92 -4.65
CA ALA A 48 20.03 1.49 -3.32
C ALA A 48 18.60 1.95 -3.01
N LEU A 49 18.26 3.18 -3.40
CA LEU A 49 16.92 3.74 -3.29
C LEU A 49 15.90 2.90 -4.06
N ASN A 50 16.19 2.59 -5.32
CA ASN A 50 15.34 1.75 -6.17
C ASN A 50 15.14 0.35 -5.59
N TYR A 51 16.19 -0.24 -4.98
CA TYR A 51 16.04 -1.49 -4.26
C TYR A 51 15.09 -1.36 -3.07
N CYS A 52 15.28 -0.36 -2.21
CA CYS A 52 14.41 -0.13 -1.05
C CYS A 52 12.95 0.05 -1.47
N VAL A 53 12.68 0.86 -2.50
CA VAL A 53 11.34 1.08 -3.04
C VAL A 53 10.73 -0.23 -3.60
N ARG A 54 11.54 -1.06 -4.26
CA ARG A 54 11.09 -2.38 -4.74
C ARG A 54 10.79 -3.32 -3.58
N GLU A 55 11.65 -3.38 -2.56
CA GLU A 55 11.49 -4.23 -1.38
C GLU A 55 10.18 -3.91 -0.64
N ILE A 56 9.93 -2.62 -0.37
CA ILE A 56 8.70 -2.19 0.31
C ILE A 56 7.47 -2.42 -0.55
N MET A 57 7.54 -2.23 -1.88
CA MET A 57 6.43 -2.52 -2.79
C MET A 57 6.07 -4.01 -2.76
N VAL A 58 7.06 -4.90 -2.83
CA VAL A 58 6.85 -6.36 -2.75
C VAL A 58 6.21 -6.73 -1.42
N ASN A 59 6.72 -6.17 -0.30
CA ASN A 59 6.15 -6.40 1.02
C ASN A 59 4.71 -5.90 1.10
N GLU A 60 4.41 -4.69 0.60
CA GLU A 60 3.07 -4.12 0.56
C GLU A 60 2.07 -5.05 -0.14
N ILE A 61 2.43 -5.57 -1.32
CA ILE A 61 1.58 -6.50 -2.08
C ILE A 61 1.33 -7.80 -1.30
N ILE A 62 2.39 -8.39 -0.75
CA ILE A 62 2.30 -9.64 0.04
C ILE A 62 1.40 -9.43 1.25
N LYS A 63 1.59 -8.33 1.99
CA LYS A 63 0.81 -8.02 3.20
C LYS A 63 -0.63 -7.66 2.87
N ASN A 64 -0.87 -6.91 1.80
CA ASN A 64 -2.21 -6.58 1.31
C ASN A 64 -3.01 -7.86 0.99
N ASN A 65 -2.39 -8.81 0.28
CA ASN A 65 -3.00 -10.10 -0.01
C ASN A 65 -3.18 -10.95 1.26
N GLY A 66 -2.18 -10.98 2.13
CA GLY A 66 -2.20 -11.75 3.37
C GLY A 66 -3.21 -11.26 4.42
N ILE A 67 -3.67 -10.00 4.35
CA ILE A 67 -4.80 -9.52 5.19
C ILE A 67 -6.08 -10.28 4.83
N GLU A 68 -6.32 -10.55 3.55
CA GLU A 68 -7.48 -11.32 3.06
C GLU A 68 -7.23 -12.85 3.02
N GLY A 69 -6.18 -13.33 3.68
CA GLY A 69 -5.80 -14.75 3.67
C GLY A 69 -5.29 -15.27 2.32
N VAL A 70 -4.96 -14.40 1.37
CA VAL A 70 -4.41 -14.80 0.06
C VAL A 70 -2.91 -15.01 0.19
N HIS A 71 -2.47 -16.27 0.16
CA HIS A 71 -1.04 -16.59 0.15
C HIS A 71 -0.35 -16.05 -1.11
N THR A 72 0.75 -15.33 -0.91
CA THR A 72 1.60 -14.71 -1.95
C THR A 72 3.05 -14.75 -1.47
N THR A 73 3.97 -15.23 -2.30
CA THR A 73 5.41 -15.28 -2.00
C THR A 73 6.16 -14.15 -2.69
N LYS A 74 7.40 -13.86 -2.24
CA LYS A 74 8.30 -12.93 -2.96
C LYS A 74 8.53 -13.39 -4.40
N LYS A 75 8.69 -14.70 -4.61
CA LYS A 75 8.88 -15.30 -5.93
C LYS A 75 7.69 -15.02 -6.85
N ASP A 76 6.45 -15.19 -6.38
CA ASP A 76 5.26 -14.89 -7.18
C ASP A 76 5.27 -13.45 -7.70
N VAL A 77 5.66 -12.51 -6.83
CA VAL A 77 5.73 -11.08 -7.17
C VAL A 77 6.86 -10.80 -8.16
N TYR A 78 8.07 -11.31 -7.92
CA TYR A 78 9.22 -11.12 -8.82
C TYR A 78 9.02 -11.76 -10.19
N ASP A 79 8.50 -12.99 -10.24
CA ASP A 79 8.20 -13.68 -11.50
C ASP A 79 7.18 -12.89 -12.32
N SER A 80 6.16 -12.33 -11.67
CA SER A 80 5.17 -11.47 -12.35
C SER A 80 5.71 -10.09 -12.74
N MET A 81 6.73 -9.56 -12.06
CA MET A 81 7.39 -8.30 -12.46
C MET A 81 8.27 -8.45 -13.69
N ASN A 82 8.92 -9.61 -13.84
CA ASN A 82 9.90 -9.88 -14.89
C ASN A 82 9.31 -10.59 -16.13
N SER A 83 8.06 -11.03 -16.06
CA SER A 83 7.40 -11.75 -17.16
C SER A 83 6.55 -10.83 -18.04
N ASN A 84 6.67 -11.00 -19.36
CA ASN A 84 5.77 -10.38 -20.33
C ASN A 84 4.43 -11.13 -20.48
N LYS A 85 4.28 -12.30 -19.84
CA LYS A 85 3.03 -13.08 -19.82
C LYS A 85 2.15 -12.63 -18.65
N LYS A 86 0.83 -12.73 -18.80
CA LYS A 86 -0.13 -12.53 -17.70
C LYS A 86 0.09 -13.60 -16.63
N TYR A 87 0.84 -13.25 -15.59
CA TYR A 87 1.10 -14.05 -14.39
C TYR A 87 0.19 -13.59 -13.26
N ARG A 88 -0.17 -14.53 -12.36
CA ARG A 88 -0.96 -14.26 -11.16
C ARG A 88 -0.49 -12.95 -10.48
N PHE A 89 -1.43 -12.02 -10.29
CA PHE A 89 -1.21 -10.71 -9.66
C PHE A 89 -0.61 -9.62 -10.56
N SER A 90 -0.49 -9.84 -11.88
CA SER A 90 0.09 -8.86 -12.80
C SER A 90 -0.60 -7.48 -12.73
N GLY A 91 -1.93 -7.48 -12.62
CA GLY A 91 -2.74 -6.25 -12.51
C GLY A 91 -2.43 -5.43 -11.26
N ILE A 92 -2.44 -6.07 -10.09
CA ILE A 92 -2.14 -5.39 -8.82
C ILE A 92 -0.69 -4.90 -8.79
N ILE A 93 0.26 -5.72 -9.28
CA ILE A 93 1.68 -5.36 -9.36
C ILE A 93 1.87 -4.14 -10.27
N LYS A 94 1.20 -4.12 -11.43
CA LYS A 94 1.24 -2.97 -12.35
C LYS A 94 0.75 -1.70 -11.68
N LYS A 95 -0.31 -1.75 -10.86
CA LYS A 95 -0.82 -0.57 -10.13
C LYS A 95 0.14 -0.11 -9.03
N TYR A 96 0.75 -1.02 -8.29
CA TYR A 96 1.79 -0.64 -7.31
C TYR A 96 3.04 -0.08 -7.98
N LYS A 97 3.42 -0.58 -9.16
CA LYS A 97 4.51 0.02 -9.96
C LYS A 97 4.19 1.44 -10.44
N GLN A 98 2.93 1.73 -10.74
CA GLN A 98 2.50 3.11 -11.04
C GLN A 98 2.69 4.05 -9.84
N ILE A 99 2.56 3.54 -8.61
CA ILE A 99 2.89 4.30 -7.40
C ILE A 99 4.38 4.64 -7.36
N THR A 100 5.26 3.66 -7.60
CA THR A 100 6.72 3.89 -7.59
C THR A 100 7.19 4.84 -8.68
N GLU A 101 6.49 4.86 -9.82
CA GLU A 101 6.79 5.74 -10.96
C GLU A 101 6.10 7.13 -10.84
N ASN A 102 5.40 7.40 -9.74
CA ASN A 102 4.59 8.62 -9.54
C ASN A 102 3.56 8.88 -10.66
N LYS A 103 3.04 7.81 -11.26
CA LYS A 103 2.01 7.83 -12.32
C LYS A 103 0.62 7.54 -11.74
N ILE A 104 0.25 8.31 -10.73
CA ILE A 104 -1.02 8.13 -10.00
C ILE A 104 -2.06 9.11 -10.54
N GLU A 105 -3.04 8.57 -11.26
CA GLU A 105 -4.16 9.35 -11.79
C GLU A 105 -5.21 9.64 -10.70
N LYS A 106 -5.93 10.75 -10.86
CA LYS A 106 -7.09 11.06 -10.02
C LYS A 106 -8.28 10.24 -10.49
N ILE A 107 -9.12 9.85 -9.55
CA ILE A 107 -10.39 9.18 -9.80
C ILE A 107 -11.51 10.24 -9.77
N ASN A 108 -12.21 10.40 -10.88
CA ASN A 108 -13.27 11.38 -11.10
C ASN A 108 -14.61 10.73 -11.49
N SER A 109 -14.64 9.42 -11.77
CA SER A 109 -15.87 8.71 -12.13
C SER A 109 -15.95 7.28 -11.60
N ALA A 110 -17.15 6.72 -11.57
CA ALA A 110 -17.39 5.33 -11.16
C ALA A 110 -16.82 4.34 -12.21
N GLU A 111 -16.82 4.73 -13.48
CA GLU A 111 -16.23 4.01 -14.59
C GLU A 111 -14.72 3.84 -14.43
N GLU A 112 -14.02 4.87 -13.92
CA GLU A 112 -12.59 4.77 -13.61
C GLU A 112 -12.33 3.78 -12.47
N ILE A 113 -13.16 3.77 -11.41
CA ILE A 113 -13.08 2.77 -10.35
C ILE A 113 -13.24 1.36 -10.93
N ARG A 114 -14.25 1.17 -11.78
CA ARG A 114 -14.49 -0.12 -12.46
C ARG A 114 -13.29 -0.52 -13.33
N LYS A 115 -12.76 0.40 -14.13
CA LYS A 115 -11.58 0.14 -14.98
C LYS A 115 -10.37 -0.29 -14.16
N ILE A 116 -10.06 0.40 -13.06
CA ILE A 116 -8.94 0.03 -12.19
C ILE A 116 -9.20 -1.35 -11.58
N TYR A 117 -10.43 -1.63 -11.12
CA TYR A 117 -10.77 -2.94 -10.55
C TYR A 117 -10.58 -4.08 -11.57
N ASP A 118 -11.09 -3.91 -12.79
CA ASP A 118 -10.94 -4.90 -13.87
C ASP A 118 -9.45 -5.10 -14.23
N GLU A 119 -8.66 -4.02 -14.31
CA GLU A 119 -7.22 -4.14 -14.54
C GLU A 119 -6.52 -4.93 -13.42
N VAL A 120 -6.88 -4.68 -12.16
CA VAL A 120 -6.26 -5.32 -10.98
C VAL A 120 -6.65 -6.78 -10.85
N PHE A 121 -7.91 -7.14 -11.14
CA PHE A 121 -8.46 -8.47 -10.85
C PHE A 121 -8.88 -9.28 -12.08
N SER A 122 -8.58 -8.81 -13.30
CA SER A 122 -8.90 -9.52 -14.56
C SER A 122 -8.59 -11.02 -14.51
N GLU A 123 -7.41 -11.40 -14.00
CA GLU A 123 -7.01 -12.81 -13.87
C GLU A 123 -7.84 -13.59 -12.84
N LYS A 124 -8.18 -12.97 -11.70
CA LYS A 124 -9.00 -13.61 -10.66
C LYS A 124 -10.44 -13.79 -11.12
N ILE A 125 -10.99 -12.83 -11.84
CA ILE A 125 -12.33 -12.89 -12.44
C ILE A 125 -12.37 -14.03 -13.48
N MET A 126 -11.29 -14.23 -14.24
CA MET A 126 -11.18 -15.36 -15.17
C MET A 126 -11.14 -16.73 -14.47
N ILE A 127 -10.56 -16.82 -13.27
CA ILE A 127 -10.40 -18.09 -12.53
C ILE A 127 -11.69 -18.47 -11.77
N ASN A 128 -12.48 -17.50 -11.30
CA ASN A 128 -13.74 -17.77 -10.63
C ASN A 128 -14.86 -16.91 -11.26
N PRO A 129 -15.66 -17.48 -12.18
CA PRO A 129 -16.77 -16.77 -12.83
C PRO A 129 -17.81 -16.21 -11.85
N LYS A 130 -17.91 -16.74 -10.61
CA LYS A 130 -18.80 -16.20 -9.58
C LYS A 130 -18.39 -14.79 -9.10
N ASN A 131 -17.14 -14.39 -9.35
CA ASN A 131 -16.66 -13.04 -9.03
C ASN A 131 -16.91 -12.05 -10.19
N GLN A 132 -17.45 -12.52 -11.32
CA GLN A 132 -17.82 -11.64 -12.42
C GLN A 132 -19.00 -10.76 -12.01
N LEU A 133 -18.85 -9.46 -12.27
CA LEU A 133 -19.88 -8.48 -11.96
C LEU A 133 -21.05 -8.66 -12.94
N ASP A 134 -22.27 -8.70 -12.41
CA ASP A 134 -23.55 -8.92 -13.08
C ASP A 134 -24.33 -7.61 -13.35
N GLY A 135 -23.81 -6.50 -12.83
CA GLY A 135 -24.23 -5.15 -13.13
C GLY A 135 -23.38 -4.45 -14.19
N LYS A 136 -23.81 -3.24 -14.55
CA LYS A 136 -23.11 -2.38 -15.51
C LYS A 136 -21.72 -2.00 -15.01
N LEU A 137 -21.61 -1.57 -13.75
CA LEU A 137 -20.36 -1.16 -13.10
C LEU A 137 -20.07 -1.98 -11.85
N PHE A 138 -21.09 -2.39 -11.09
CA PHE A 138 -20.91 -3.02 -9.79
C PHE A 138 -21.73 -4.30 -9.64
N ARG A 139 -21.60 -4.99 -8.51
CA ARG A 139 -22.43 -6.16 -8.21
C ARG A 139 -23.90 -5.77 -8.01
N LYS A 140 -24.82 -6.67 -8.33
CA LYS A 140 -26.24 -6.55 -7.98
C LYS A 140 -26.62 -7.33 -6.74
N GLY A 141 -25.99 -8.49 -6.51
CA GLY A 141 -26.28 -9.37 -5.38
C GLY A 141 -25.64 -8.90 -4.07
N LEU A 142 -26.16 -9.39 -2.94
CA LEU A 142 -25.68 -9.09 -1.59
C LEU A 142 -24.31 -9.72 -1.31
N VAL A 143 -23.45 -8.99 -0.60
CA VAL A 143 -22.16 -9.49 -0.10
C VAL A 143 -22.01 -9.11 1.37
N TYR A 144 -21.63 -10.09 2.18
CA TYR A 144 -21.26 -9.90 3.56
C TYR A 144 -19.76 -9.70 3.69
N VAL A 145 -19.37 -8.67 4.43
CA VAL A 145 -17.99 -8.51 4.90
C VAL A 145 -17.83 -9.39 6.13
N THR A 146 -16.79 -10.21 6.12
CA THR A 146 -16.45 -11.12 7.22
C THR A 146 -15.21 -10.61 7.97
N ASP A 147 -15.12 -10.89 9.26
CA ASP A 147 -13.87 -10.72 10.01
C ASP A 147 -12.91 -11.90 9.76
N SER A 148 -11.73 -11.85 10.38
CA SER A 148 -10.74 -12.93 10.37
C SER A 148 -11.26 -14.27 10.94
N SER A 149 -12.38 -14.25 11.65
CA SER A 149 -13.06 -15.43 12.20
C SER A 149 -14.26 -15.86 11.35
N MET A 150 -14.37 -15.34 10.12
CA MET A 150 -15.46 -15.60 9.16
C MET A 150 -16.86 -15.24 9.68
N LYS A 151 -16.96 -14.38 10.70
CA LYS A 151 -18.25 -13.91 11.20
C LYS A 151 -18.72 -12.74 10.37
N ASN A 152 -20.00 -12.71 10.02
CA ASN A 152 -20.61 -11.58 9.31
C ASN A 152 -20.50 -10.31 10.16
N VAL A 153 -19.69 -9.37 9.69
CA VAL A 153 -19.42 -8.07 10.30
C VAL A 153 -20.38 -7.02 9.77
N HIS A 154 -20.64 -7.06 8.46
CA HIS A 154 -21.34 -6.00 7.73
C HIS A 154 -21.99 -6.55 6.47
N LEU A 155 -23.17 -6.02 6.12
CA LEU A 155 -23.79 -6.21 4.81
C LEU A 155 -23.45 -5.01 3.92
N GLY A 156 -22.73 -5.24 2.82
CA GLY A 156 -22.48 -4.22 1.81
C GLY A 156 -23.77 -3.61 1.25
N ASP A 157 -23.66 -2.57 0.42
CA ASP A 157 -24.85 -1.96 -0.19
C ASP A 157 -25.65 -3.00 -1.00
N SER A 158 -26.97 -2.88 -0.96
CA SER A 158 -27.88 -3.99 -1.30
C SER A 158 -28.04 -4.26 -2.79
N ASN A 159 -27.80 -3.26 -3.64
CA ASN A 159 -27.98 -3.35 -5.09
C ASN A 159 -27.07 -2.34 -5.81
N GLU A 160 -26.95 -2.51 -7.12
CA GLU A 160 -26.07 -1.70 -7.96
C GLU A 160 -26.42 -0.20 -7.94
N ASP A 161 -27.71 0.17 -7.97
CA ASP A 161 -28.12 1.59 -7.99
C ASP A 161 -27.68 2.32 -6.72
N LEU A 162 -27.84 1.66 -5.56
CA LEU A 162 -27.38 2.20 -4.28
C LEU A 162 -25.86 2.30 -4.22
N ILE A 163 -25.16 1.25 -4.68
CA ILE A 163 -23.70 1.24 -4.77
C ILE A 163 -23.23 2.42 -5.64
N LEU A 164 -23.81 2.59 -6.83
CA LEU A 164 -23.45 3.64 -7.77
C LEU A 164 -23.66 5.03 -7.15
N LYS A 165 -24.81 5.26 -6.50
CA LYS A 165 -25.11 6.51 -5.79
C LYS A 165 -24.06 6.81 -4.71
N HIS A 166 -23.74 5.83 -3.86
CA HIS A 166 -22.76 6.04 -2.78
C HIS A 166 -21.33 6.18 -3.29
N ILE A 167 -20.95 5.46 -4.35
CA ILE A 167 -19.63 5.63 -4.99
C ILE A 167 -19.51 7.01 -5.63
N GLN A 168 -20.57 7.52 -6.28
CA GLN A 168 -20.56 8.89 -6.81
C GLN A 168 -20.41 9.93 -5.70
N ASN A 169 -21.14 9.78 -4.59
CA ASN A 169 -20.98 10.64 -3.42
C ASN A 169 -19.56 10.56 -2.84
N LEU A 170 -18.98 9.35 -2.78
CA LEU A 170 -17.61 9.11 -2.34
C LEU A 170 -16.59 9.83 -3.23
N ILE A 171 -16.76 9.78 -4.55
CA ILE A 171 -15.91 10.45 -5.53
C ILE A 171 -15.97 11.97 -5.37
N ILE A 172 -17.18 12.52 -5.17
CA ILE A 172 -17.35 13.94 -4.87
C ILE A 172 -16.59 14.30 -3.58
N PHE A 173 -16.78 13.52 -2.51
CA PHE A 173 -16.13 13.74 -1.23
C PHE A 173 -14.59 13.66 -1.33
N MET A 174 -14.03 12.62 -1.96
CA MET A 174 -12.56 12.44 -2.03
C MET A 174 -11.85 13.53 -2.84
N ASN A 175 -12.59 14.24 -3.70
CA ASN A 175 -12.09 15.35 -4.53
C ASN A 175 -12.33 16.74 -3.92
N LYS A 176 -13.06 16.86 -2.81
CA LYS A 176 -13.21 18.12 -2.06
C LYS A 176 -11.86 18.74 -1.69
N LYS A 177 -11.74 20.08 -1.72
CA LYS A 177 -10.48 20.80 -1.45
C LYS A 177 -10.43 21.44 -0.05
N ASP A 178 -11.58 21.58 0.58
CA ASP A 178 -11.84 22.21 1.87
C ASP A 178 -11.66 21.26 3.07
N ILE A 179 -11.30 20.00 2.83
CA ILE A 179 -11.05 19.00 3.87
C ILE A 179 -9.59 18.57 3.83
N ASN A 180 -8.94 18.49 5.00
CA ASN A 180 -7.58 18.00 5.12
C ASN A 180 -7.43 16.63 4.43
N PHE A 181 -6.36 16.47 3.66
CA PHE A 181 -6.19 15.32 2.78
C PHE A 181 -6.07 13.98 3.54
N LEU A 182 -5.51 13.96 4.76
CA LEU A 182 -5.40 12.74 5.57
C LEU A 182 -6.77 12.27 6.06
N LEU A 183 -7.57 13.20 6.60
CA LEU A 183 -8.93 12.90 7.06
C LEU A 183 -9.76 12.37 5.91
N LYS A 184 -9.67 13.06 4.76
CA LYS A 184 -10.36 12.68 3.55
C LYS A 184 -9.95 11.29 3.07
N ALA A 185 -8.65 10.97 3.06
CA ALA A 185 -8.17 9.65 2.69
C ALA A 185 -8.71 8.54 3.60
N CYS A 186 -8.67 8.76 4.93
CA CYS A 186 -9.17 7.80 5.92
C CYS A 186 -10.69 7.60 5.81
N ILE A 187 -11.46 8.68 5.67
CA ILE A 187 -12.93 8.62 5.51
C ILE A 187 -13.29 7.96 4.19
N THR A 188 -12.57 8.29 3.10
CA THR A 188 -12.78 7.64 1.80
C THR A 188 -12.55 6.14 1.89
N HIS A 189 -11.48 5.72 2.57
CA HIS A 189 -11.20 4.30 2.80
C HIS A 189 -12.29 3.61 3.63
N TYR A 190 -12.74 4.24 4.72
CA TYR A 190 -13.88 3.73 5.50
C TYR A 190 -15.12 3.52 4.64
N TYR A 191 -15.51 4.56 3.89
CA TYR A 191 -16.75 4.57 3.15
C TYR A 191 -16.71 3.60 1.97
N PHE A 192 -15.56 3.43 1.31
CA PHE A 192 -15.39 2.43 0.25
C PHE A 192 -15.61 1.00 0.76
N GLU A 193 -14.96 0.62 1.86
CA GLU A 193 -15.14 -0.70 2.47
C GLU A 193 -16.56 -0.93 2.98
N TYR A 194 -17.20 0.14 3.45
CA TYR A 194 -18.60 0.13 3.87
C TYR A 194 -19.58 -0.02 2.69
N ILE A 195 -19.30 0.56 1.52
CA ILE A 195 -20.13 0.32 0.32
C ILE A 195 -19.97 -1.13 -0.15
N HIS A 196 -18.71 -1.60 -0.16
CA HIS A 196 -18.33 -2.96 -0.57
C HIS A 196 -18.81 -3.32 -2.00
N PRO A 197 -18.40 -2.57 -3.03
CA PRO A 197 -19.04 -2.55 -4.36
C PRO A 197 -18.85 -3.80 -5.23
N PHE A 198 -17.96 -4.74 -4.86
CA PHE A 198 -17.59 -5.89 -5.69
C PHE A 198 -17.87 -7.23 -4.98
N TYR A 199 -17.87 -8.33 -5.74
CA TYR A 199 -18.03 -9.69 -5.19
C TYR A 199 -16.78 -10.23 -4.48
N ASP A 200 -15.58 -9.84 -4.92
CA ASP A 200 -14.30 -10.16 -4.27
C ASP A 200 -13.36 -8.94 -4.37
N GLY A 201 -12.32 -8.93 -3.55
CA GLY A 201 -11.20 -8.01 -3.71
C GLY A 201 -11.42 -6.60 -3.16
N ASN A 202 -12.58 -6.31 -2.55
CA ASN A 202 -12.88 -5.00 -1.95
C ASN A 202 -11.76 -4.54 -1.01
N GLY A 203 -11.39 -5.34 -0.01
CA GLY A 203 -10.32 -4.99 0.95
C GLY A 203 -8.97 -4.71 0.28
N ARG A 204 -8.58 -5.55 -0.69
CA ARG A 204 -7.33 -5.39 -1.45
C ARG A 204 -7.33 -4.15 -2.33
N PHE A 205 -8.49 -3.84 -2.93
CA PHE A 205 -8.69 -2.69 -3.79
C PHE A 205 -8.75 -1.40 -2.98
N GLY A 206 -9.52 -1.36 -1.88
CA GLY A 206 -9.63 -0.21 -0.99
C GLY A 206 -8.27 0.20 -0.46
N ARG A 207 -7.47 -0.77 0.03
CA ARG A 207 -6.09 -0.51 0.45
C ARG A 207 -5.19 -0.03 -0.70
N LEU A 208 -5.31 -0.58 -1.90
CA LEU A 208 -4.57 -0.09 -3.07
C LEU A 208 -4.92 1.38 -3.38
N ILE A 209 -6.20 1.74 -3.44
CA ILE A 209 -6.62 3.13 -3.68
C ILE A 209 -6.14 4.05 -2.55
N PHE A 210 -6.17 3.57 -1.30
CA PHE A 210 -5.66 4.31 -0.16
C PHE A 210 -4.14 4.55 -0.26
N SER A 211 -3.36 3.51 -0.59
CA SER A 211 -1.92 3.60 -0.86
C SER A 211 -1.60 4.58 -1.99
N MET A 212 -2.34 4.52 -3.10
CA MET A 212 -2.21 5.48 -4.21
C MET A 212 -2.49 6.92 -3.74
N TYR A 213 -3.52 7.12 -2.92
CA TYR A 213 -3.86 8.44 -2.40
C TYR A 213 -2.75 9.00 -1.50
N LEU A 214 -2.26 8.19 -0.55
CA LEU A 214 -1.20 8.57 0.38
C LEU A 214 0.10 8.87 -0.37
N ALA A 215 0.50 8.01 -1.32
CA ALA A 215 1.71 8.24 -2.11
C ALA A 215 1.69 9.55 -2.88
N ARG A 216 0.54 9.91 -3.46
CA ARG A 216 0.37 11.18 -4.20
C ARG A 216 0.37 12.41 -3.29
N LYS A 217 0.08 12.27 -2.00
CA LYS A 217 -0.08 13.38 -1.05
C LYS A 217 1.08 13.55 -0.07
N LEU A 218 1.81 12.48 0.19
CA LEU A 218 2.95 12.43 1.09
C LEU A 218 4.18 12.04 0.28
N ASP A 219 4.42 10.73 0.16
CA ASP A 219 5.55 10.16 -0.54
C ASP A 219 5.31 8.66 -0.86
N VAL A 220 6.08 8.13 -1.80
CA VAL A 220 5.98 6.74 -2.27
C VAL A 220 6.12 5.73 -1.13
N PHE A 221 7.02 5.96 -0.16
CA PHE A 221 7.26 5.01 0.92
C PHE A 221 6.07 4.92 1.87
N THR A 222 5.46 6.07 2.21
CA THR A 222 4.26 6.10 3.05
C THR A 222 3.14 5.30 2.39
N GLY A 223 2.90 5.50 1.09
CA GLY A 223 1.89 4.74 0.36
C GLY A 223 2.18 3.22 0.28
N LEU A 224 3.46 2.83 0.30
CA LEU A 224 3.91 1.43 0.23
C LEU A 224 4.19 0.79 1.59
N SER A 225 3.80 1.42 2.70
CA SER A 225 4.00 0.88 4.06
C SER A 225 2.68 0.59 4.79
N LEU A 226 1.54 0.89 4.15
CA LEU A 226 0.22 0.85 4.77
C LEU A 226 -0.19 -0.58 5.13
N SER A 227 -0.17 -1.50 4.17
CA SER A 227 -0.59 -2.88 4.41
C SER A 227 0.37 -3.63 5.32
N TYR A 228 1.66 -3.25 5.37
CA TYR A 228 2.59 -3.78 6.37
C TYR A 228 2.11 -3.49 7.81
N SER A 229 1.79 -2.22 8.10
CA SER A 229 1.32 -1.82 9.43
C SER A 229 -0.03 -2.46 9.77
N ILE A 230 -0.98 -2.46 8.82
CA ILE A 230 -2.29 -3.11 8.97
C ILE A 230 -2.13 -4.61 9.21
N PHE A 231 -1.24 -5.29 8.49
CA PHE A 231 -1.04 -6.73 8.66
C PHE A 231 -0.49 -7.07 10.05
N SER A 232 0.32 -6.18 10.64
CA SER A 232 0.80 -6.36 12.02
C SER A 232 -0.28 -6.11 13.08
N GLU A 233 -1.36 -5.39 12.73
CA GLU A 233 -2.40 -4.90 13.62
C GLU A 233 -3.81 -5.25 13.10
N LYS A 234 -3.97 -6.41 12.44
CA LYS A 234 -5.21 -6.78 11.73
C LYS A 234 -6.45 -6.66 12.60
N GLU A 235 -6.35 -7.15 13.83
CA GLU A 235 -7.46 -7.13 14.78
C GLU A 235 -7.86 -5.69 15.14
N LYS A 236 -6.88 -4.82 15.40
CA LYS A 236 -7.12 -3.39 15.63
C LYS A 236 -7.81 -2.77 14.42
N TYR A 237 -7.27 -2.99 13.22
CA TYR A 237 -7.84 -2.49 11.97
C TYR A 237 -9.30 -2.93 11.79
N SER A 238 -9.61 -4.24 11.92
CA SER A 238 -10.98 -4.74 11.83
C SER A 238 -11.91 -4.17 12.91
N LYS A 239 -11.42 -3.99 14.14
CA LYS A 239 -12.17 -3.37 15.25
C LYS A 239 -12.56 -1.92 14.95
N LEU A 240 -11.74 -1.15 14.22
CA LEU A 240 -12.07 0.22 13.83
C LEU A 240 -13.34 0.26 12.97
N PHE A 241 -13.44 -0.59 11.94
CA PHE A 241 -14.64 -0.69 11.09
C PHE A 241 -15.87 -1.13 11.89
N LEU A 242 -15.70 -2.17 12.70
CA LEU A 242 -16.75 -2.74 13.55
C LEU A 242 -17.32 -1.74 14.55
N ASN A 243 -16.47 -0.92 15.16
CA ASN A 243 -16.92 0.04 16.17
C ASN A 243 -17.62 1.24 15.53
N THR A 244 -17.06 1.76 14.44
CA THR A 244 -17.58 2.95 13.74
C THR A 244 -18.97 2.71 13.17
N SER A 245 -19.23 1.49 12.71
CA SER A 245 -20.49 1.13 12.07
C SER A 245 -21.64 0.85 13.05
N LYS A 246 -21.39 0.71 14.36
CA LYS A 246 -22.45 0.36 15.34
C LYS A 246 -23.51 1.48 15.45
N PRO A 247 -24.81 1.16 15.62
CA PRO A 247 -25.85 2.16 15.87
C PRO A 247 -25.55 3.06 17.06
N LYS A 248 -24.96 2.49 18.12
CA LYS A 248 -24.58 3.23 19.34
C LYS A 248 -23.41 4.21 19.14
N ASN A 249 -22.71 4.14 18.01
CA ASN A 249 -21.64 5.08 17.67
C ASN A 249 -22.18 6.39 17.08
N PHE A 250 -23.45 6.42 16.62
CA PHE A 250 -24.11 7.60 16.07
C PHE A 250 -23.32 8.35 15.00
N GLY A 251 -22.50 7.65 14.19
CA GLY A 251 -21.76 8.25 13.08
C GLY A 251 -20.45 8.94 13.47
N GLU A 252 -20.00 8.83 14.73
CA GLU A 252 -18.73 9.38 15.18
C GLU A 252 -17.52 8.64 14.54
N ILE A 253 -16.72 9.31 13.72
CA ILE A 253 -15.58 8.70 13.01
C ILE A 253 -14.21 9.08 13.59
N THR A 254 -14.15 9.92 14.63
CA THR A 254 -12.89 10.40 15.22
C THR A 254 -11.94 9.26 15.64
N PHE A 255 -12.46 8.22 16.29
CA PHE A 255 -11.64 7.08 16.73
C PHE A 255 -11.15 6.22 15.56
N PHE A 256 -11.93 6.13 14.48
CA PHE A 256 -11.49 5.49 13.24
C PHE A 256 -10.32 6.27 12.63
N LEU A 257 -10.46 7.59 12.55
CA LEU A 257 -9.44 8.49 12.02
C LEU A 257 -8.13 8.35 12.81
N ILE A 258 -8.20 8.41 14.14
CA ILE A 258 -7.04 8.20 15.02
C ILE A 258 -6.40 6.84 14.74
N GLY A 259 -7.19 5.76 14.78
CA GLY A 259 -6.67 4.41 14.61
C GLY A 259 -6.01 4.17 13.24
N ILE A 260 -6.57 4.71 12.15
CA ILE A 260 -5.96 4.62 10.82
C ILE A 260 -4.71 5.49 10.70
N MET A 261 -4.72 6.71 11.24
CA MET A 261 -3.54 7.58 11.25
C MET A 261 -2.39 6.97 12.06
N GLU A 262 -2.68 6.32 13.19
CA GLU A 262 -1.68 5.55 13.95
C GLU A 262 -1.07 4.40 13.13
N LEU A 263 -1.86 3.73 12.28
CA LEU A 263 -1.34 2.69 11.38
C LEU A 263 -0.45 3.31 10.29
N ILE A 264 -0.84 4.43 9.69
CA ILE A 264 0.00 5.17 8.73
C ILE A 264 1.33 5.55 9.39
N LYS A 265 1.27 6.17 10.58
CA LYS A 265 2.45 6.57 11.36
C LYS A 265 3.36 5.37 11.64
N LYS A 266 2.80 4.24 12.11
CA LYS A 266 3.56 3.01 12.36
C LYS A 266 4.24 2.48 11.09
N GLY A 267 3.58 2.58 9.94
CA GLY A 267 4.16 2.27 8.64
C GLY A 267 5.37 3.14 8.33
N GLN A 268 5.24 4.46 8.50
CA GLN A 268 6.31 5.43 8.29
C GLN A 268 7.50 5.20 9.23
N GLU A 269 7.26 4.97 10.52
CA GLU A 269 8.32 4.69 11.50
C GLU A 269 9.12 3.43 11.13
N SER A 270 8.45 2.41 10.58
CA SER A 270 9.13 1.21 10.06
C SER A 270 10.01 1.53 8.85
N ILE A 271 9.57 2.43 7.97
CA ILE A 271 10.37 2.89 6.83
C ILE A 271 11.58 3.69 7.30
N ILE A 272 11.38 4.65 8.21
CA ILE A 272 12.45 5.46 8.80
C ILE A 272 13.53 4.55 9.39
N LYS A 273 13.12 3.58 10.21
CA LYS A 273 14.05 2.60 10.80
C LYS A 273 14.81 1.80 9.74
N MET A 274 14.13 1.34 8.69
CA MET A 274 14.76 0.62 7.59
C MET A 274 15.79 1.49 6.87
N LEU A 275 15.42 2.72 6.49
CA LEU A 275 16.32 3.63 5.78
C LEU A 275 17.55 3.98 6.63
N MET A 276 17.36 4.28 7.92
CA MET A 276 18.46 4.54 8.84
C MET A 276 19.43 3.35 8.93
N ASP A 277 18.93 2.12 9.10
CA ASP A 277 19.75 0.91 9.13
C ASP A 277 20.55 0.73 7.83
N ARG A 278 19.92 0.97 6.67
CA ARG A 278 20.59 0.86 5.36
C ARG A 278 21.67 1.92 5.18
N ILE A 279 21.40 3.16 5.58
CA ILE A 279 22.36 4.28 5.52
C ILE A 279 23.54 4.01 6.45
N GLU A 280 23.29 3.57 7.68
CA GLU A 280 24.33 3.25 8.66
C GLU A 280 25.23 2.12 8.16
N LYS A 281 24.64 1.03 7.64
CA LYS A 281 25.42 -0.07 7.02
C LYS A 281 26.28 0.42 5.87
N LEU A 282 25.77 1.30 5.02
CA LEU A 282 26.53 1.83 3.89
C LEU A 282 27.70 2.72 4.36
N LYS A 283 27.45 3.60 5.34
CA LYS A 283 28.47 4.48 5.94
C LYS A 283 29.57 3.66 6.62
N TYR A 284 29.18 2.73 7.51
CA TYR A 284 30.11 1.82 8.18
C TYR A 284 30.96 1.03 7.18
N SER A 285 30.35 0.49 6.12
CA SER A 285 31.08 -0.25 5.10
C SER A 285 32.13 0.60 4.40
N LYS A 286 31.80 1.85 4.09
CA LYS A 286 32.75 2.78 3.46
C LYS A 286 33.91 3.10 4.41
N ASP A 287 33.61 3.47 5.65
CA ASP A 287 34.62 3.79 6.66
C ASP A 287 35.54 2.59 6.96
N TYR A 288 35.00 1.37 6.92
CA TYR A 288 35.77 0.15 7.08
C TYR A 288 36.71 -0.08 5.90
N LEU A 289 36.23 0.06 4.66
CA LEU A 289 37.05 -0.10 3.45
C LEU A 289 38.17 0.94 3.38
N ASP A 290 37.91 2.18 3.82
CA ASP A 290 38.91 3.23 3.83
C ASP A 290 40.11 2.89 4.73
N LYS A 291 39.87 2.14 5.82
CA LYS A 291 40.90 1.65 6.76
C LYS A 291 41.71 0.45 6.27
N LEU A 292 41.26 -0.25 5.23
CA LEU A 292 41.98 -1.41 4.69
C LEU A 292 43.18 -0.96 3.84
N ASP A 293 44.29 -1.69 3.96
CA ASP A 293 45.46 -1.53 3.10
C ASP A 293 45.24 -2.27 1.77
N LEU A 294 44.37 -1.69 0.94
CA LEU A 294 44.02 -2.20 -0.39
C LEU A 294 44.11 -1.06 -1.41
N ASP A 295 44.44 -1.40 -2.65
CA ASP A 295 44.34 -0.45 -3.75
C ASP A 295 42.88 -0.01 -4.00
N ASN A 296 42.72 1.14 -4.63
CA ASN A 296 41.40 1.73 -4.89
C ASN A 296 40.49 0.81 -5.72
N LEU A 297 41.05 -0.02 -6.61
CA LEU A 297 40.26 -0.91 -7.46
C LEU A 297 39.63 -2.03 -6.62
N ARG A 298 40.40 -2.66 -5.73
CA ARG A 298 39.91 -3.67 -4.79
C ARG A 298 38.92 -3.10 -3.80
N LYS A 299 39.17 -1.89 -3.26
CA LYS A 299 38.19 -1.19 -2.40
C LYS A 299 36.86 -0.96 -3.12
N ASN A 300 36.92 -0.52 -4.38
CA ASN A 300 35.71 -0.31 -5.19
C ASN A 300 34.95 -1.61 -5.46
N ILE A 301 35.66 -2.70 -5.80
CA ILE A 301 35.03 -4.02 -5.99
C ILE A 301 34.32 -4.48 -4.71
N LEU A 302 35.01 -4.41 -3.56
CA LEU A 302 34.42 -4.77 -2.27
C LEU A 302 33.21 -3.89 -1.94
N PHE A 303 33.28 -2.58 -2.21
CA PHE A 303 32.16 -1.68 -1.97
C PHE A 303 30.93 -2.04 -2.81
N VAL A 304 31.13 -2.42 -4.08
CA VAL A 304 30.05 -2.89 -4.96
C VAL A 304 29.44 -4.20 -4.44
N TYR A 305 30.26 -5.16 -4.01
CA TYR A 305 29.75 -6.40 -3.41
C TYR A 305 28.98 -6.15 -2.12
N ILE A 306 29.46 -5.24 -1.27
CA ILE A 306 28.76 -4.85 -0.04
C ILE A 306 27.43 -4.17 -0.38
N GLN A 307 27.40 -3.26 -1.36
CA GLN A 307 26.14 -2.69 -1.82
C GLN A 307 25.18 -3.76 -2.34
N ASN A 308 25.66 -4.74 -3.12
CA ASN A 308 24.83 -5.85 -3.56
C ASN A 308 24.32 -6.70 -2.37
N TYR A 309 25.15 -6.92 -1.35
CA TYR A 309 24.74 -7.64 -0.14
C TYR A 309 23.68 -6.90 0.66
N ILE A 310 23.77 -5.57 0.75
CA ILE A 310 22.82 -4.73 1.49
C ILE A 310 21.52 -4.50 0.70
N PHE A 311 21.64 -4.33 -0.63
CA PHE A 311 20.60 -3.82 -1.52
C PHE A 311 20.29 -4.76 -2.71
N SER A 312 20.45 -6.07 -2.54
CA SER A 312 20.01 -7.05 -3.55
C SER A 312 19.61 -8.37 -2.91
N ASP A 313 18.55 -8.97 -3.46
CA ASP A 313 18.16 -10.36 -3.15
C ASP A 313 18.91 -11.37 -4.06
N PHE A 314 19.65 -10.88 -5.06
CA PHE A 314 20.31 -11.68 -6.08
C PHE A 314 21.83 -11.45 -6.07
N PRO A 315 22.62 -12.50 -6.33
CA PRO A 315 24.07 -12.35 -6.46
C PRO A 315 24.41 -11.45 -7.65
N LEU A 316 25.44 -10.62 -7.50
CA LEU A 316 25.99 -9.81 -8.57
C LEU A 316 26.76 -10.71 -9.55
N GLU A 317 26.40 -10.67 -10.83
CA GLU A 317 27.12 -11.41 -11.87
C GLU A 317 28.44 -10.69 -12.22
N ASP A 318 29.50 -11.46 -12.53
CA ASP A 318 30.80 -10.90 -12.90
C ASP A 318 30.72 -9.90 -14.06
N ARG A 319 29.81 -10.14 -15.01
CA ARG A 319 29.56 -9.24 -16.14
C ARG A 319 29.04 -7.87 -15.66
N GLN A 320 28.09 -7.88 -14.72
CA GLN A 320 27.54 -6.67 -14.14
C GLN A 320 28.60 -5.92 -13.33
N LEU A 321 29.41 -6.66 -12.57
CA LEU A 321 30.53 -6.08 -11.83
C LEU A 321 31.54 -5.40 -12.76
N ALA A 322 31.93 -6.08 -13.86
CA ALA A 322 32.86 -5.54 -14.85
C ALA A 322 32.36 -4.24 -15.49
N GLU A 323 31.05 -4.17 -15.79
CA GLU A 323 30.40 -2.95 -16.31
C GLU A 323 30.41 -1.81 -15.28
N ILE A 324 30.10 -2.10 -14.01
CA ILE A 324 30.07 -1.11 -12.91
C ILE A 324 31.45 -0.50 -12.67
N ILE A 325 32.49 -1.34 -12.57
CA ILE A 325 33.86 -0.88 -12.28
C ILE A 325 34.64 -0.49 -13.55
N LYS A 326 34.03 -0.62 -14.72
CA LYS A 326 34.58 -0.27 -16.05
C LYS A 326 35.89 -0.99 -16.39
N VAL A 327 35.96 -2.30 -16.15
CA VAL A 327 37.10 -3.15 -16.53
C VAL A 327 36.69 -4.28 -17.47
N SER A 328 37.64 -4.82 -18.23
CA SER A 328 37.38 -5.99 -19.08
C SER A 328 37.19 -7.27 -18.26
N MET A 329 36.38 -8.22 -18.74
CA MET A 329 36.20 -9.52 -18.10
C MET A 329 37.52 -10.29 -17.86
N PRO A 330 38.49 -10.30 -18.80
CA PRO A 330 39.82 -10.87 -18.54
C PRO A 330 40.60 -10.18 -17.42
N THR A 331 40.44 -8.85 -17.29
CA THR A 331 41.06 -8.08 -16.20
C THR A 331 40.41 -8.43 -14.87
N LEU A 332 39.06 -8.49 -14.82
CA LEU A 332 38.32 -8.84 -13.61
C LEU A 332 38.69 -10.23 -13.09
N LYS A 333 38.83 -11.23 -13.96
CA LYS A 333 39.22 -12.59 -13.57
C LYS A 333 40.64 -12.72 -12.99
N LYS A 334 41.50 -11.71 -13.18
CA LYS A 334 42.88 -11.70 -12.67
C LYS A 334 43.02 -10.98 -11.32
N ILE A 335 42.00 -10.21 -10.93
CA ILE A 335 41.92 -9.48 -9.66
C ILE A 335 41.31 -10.42 -8.63
#